data_AF-A0A3Q3F583-F1
#
_entry.id   AF-A0A3Q3F583-F1
#
_cell.length_a   1.000
_cell.length_b   1.000
_cell.length_c   1.000
_cell.angle_alpha   90.00
_cell.angle_beta   90.00
_cell.angle_gamma   90.00
#
_symmetry.space_group_name_H-M   'P 1'
#
loop_
_entity.id
_entity.type
_entity.pdbx_description
1 polymer ?
#
loop_
_entity_poly.entity_id
_entity_poly.type
_entity_poly.pdbx_seq_one_letter_code
_entity_poly.pdbx_strand_id
1 'polypeptide(L)'
;MKSLDFINSSLSQQLVPSLKQTLVKQLDTILSTLNDILNESSKLLWELRQEAAACLGLLCTMLSYEAERIFKWLFLRFTSCGRDEVKLLYLMAAQRALEAAGERKAFSHIMQLVMSNLQSILENVDTPELLCQSVKCILQVSRCYPHVFSTNFRVSVSSGPVLCVRQFYN
;
A
#
# COMPACT_ATOMS: atom_id res chain seq x y z
N MET A 1 -27.62 7.66 25.60
CA MET A 1 -26.88 7.14 24.43
C MET A 1 -26.85 8.14 23.25
N LYS A 2 -27.97 8.65 22.74
CA LYS A 2 -27.99 9.53 21.53
C LYS A 2 -27.13 10.82 21.58
N SER A 3 -26.93 11.45 22.75
CA SER A 3 -26.08 12.67 22.85
C SER A 3 -24.58 12.39 22.75
N LEU A 4 -24.11 11.25 23.24
CA LEU A 4 -22.70 10.87 23.13
C LEU A 4 -22.34 10.55 21.68
N ASP A 5 -23.22 9.86 20.95
CA ASP A 5 -23.03 9.59 19.52
C ASP A 5 -23.01 10.89 18.69
N PHE A 6 -23.82 11.89 19.04
CA PHE A 6 -23.85 13.18 18.36
C PHE A 6 -22.60 14.03 18.62
N ILE A 7 -22.12 14.06 19.87
CA ILE A 7 -20.88 14.75 20.23
C ILE A 7 -19.68 14.07 19.58
N ASN A 8 -19.63 12.73 19.61
CA ASN A 8 -18.57 11.95 19.00
C ASN A 8 -18.57 12.10 17.46
N SER A 9 -19.74 12.17 16.84
CA SER A 9 -19.92 12.45 15.41
C SER A 9 -19.48 13.87 15.03
N SER A 10 -19.86 14.88 15.81
CA SER A 10 -19.49 16.28 15.55
C SER A 10 -17.99 16.54 15.77
N LEU A 11 -17.41 15.96 16.82
CA LEU A 11 -15.96 16.00 17.06
C LEU A 11 -15.19 15.28 15.95
N SER A 12 -15.66 14.11 15.51
CA SER A 12 -15.07 13.40 14.38
C SER A 12 -15.17 14.20 13.07
N GLN A 13 -16.25 14.96 12.85
CA GLN A 13 -16.42 15.78 11.64
C GLN A 13 -15.56 17.05 11.62
N GLN A 14 -15.23 17.65 12.77
CA GLN A 14 -14.40 18.88 12.82
C GLN A 14 -12.91 18.62 13.08
N LEU A 15 -12.58 17.61 13.89
CA LEU A 15 -11.19 17.28 14.25
C LEU A 15 -10.48 16.55 13.10
N VAL A 16 -11.19 15.71 12.34
CA VAL A 16 -10.59 14.92 11.26
C VAL A 16 -10.12 15.79 10.08
N PRO A 17 -10.84 16.81 9.60
CA PRO A 17 -10.36 17.67 8.51
C PRO A 17 -9.13 18.50 8.90
N SER A 18 -9.12 19.08 10.11
CA SER A 18 -7.99 19.87 10.62
C SER A 18 -6.75 19.00 10.87
N LEU A 19 -6.94 17.78 11.37
CA LEU A 19 -5.88 16.78 11.48
C LEU A 19 -5.34 16.38 10.11
N LYS A 20 -6.20 16.07 9.14
CA LYS A 20 -5.80 15.73 7.76
C LYS A 20 -4.97 16.84 7.12
N GLN A 21 -5.37 18.10 7.25
CA GLN A 21 -4.60 19.24 6.75
C GLN A 21 -3.22 19.35 7.40
N THR A 22 -3.14 19.12 8.72
CA THR A 22 -1.85 19.13 9.44
C THR A 22 -0.95 17.99 8.99
N LEU A 23 -1.51 16.79 8.80
CA LEU A 23 -0.77 15.63 8.29
C LEU A 23 -0.22 15.86 6.89
N VAL A 24 -0.97 16.52 5.99
CA VAL A 24 -0.48 16.90 4.66
C VAL A 24 0.70 17.86 4.76
N LYS A 25 0.59 18.88 5.61
CA LYS A 25 1.67 19.86 5.83
C LYS A 25 2.94 19.22 6.40
N GLN A 26 2.81 18.10 7.11
CA GLN A 26 3.93 17.37 7.71
C GLN A 26 4.28 16.10 6.93
N LEU A 27 3.67 15.87 5.76
CA LEU A 27 3.76 14.60 5.06
C LEU A 27 5.22 14.22 4.75
N ASP A 28 6.01 15.16 4.23
CA ASP A 28 7.43 14.90 3.92
C ASP A 28 8.25 14.55 5.16
N THR A 29 8.01 15.25 6.28
CA THR A 29 8.65 14.96 7.56
C THR A 29 8.25 13.57 8.06
N ILE A 30 6.96 13.22 8.01
CA ILE A 30 6.46 11.93 8.44
C ILE A 30 7.02 10.81 7.57
N LEU A 31 7.02 10.97 6.24
CA LEU A 31 7.60 10.02 5.30
C LEU A 31 9.10 9.83 5.53
N SER A 32 9.83 10.91 5.82
CA SER A 32 11.26 10.82 6.18
C SER A 32 11.46 10.02 7.46
N THR A 33 10.75 10.36 8.54
CA THR A 33 10.89 9.66 9.83
C THR A 33 10.53 8.18 9.72
N LEU A 34 9.43 7.85 9.04
CA LEU A 34 9.05 6.45 8.82
C LEU A 34 10.11 5.74 7.98
N ASN A 35 10.62 6.37 6.93
CA ASN A 35 11.69 5.82 6.11
C ASN A 35 12.95 5.52 6.92
N ASP A 36 13.33 6.40 7.85
CA ASP A 36 14.50 6.18 8.72
C ASP A 36 14.29 4.94 9.58
N ILE A 37 13.11 4.79 10.20
CA ILE A 37 12.75 3.58 10.97
C ILE A 37 12.79 2.35 10.07
N LEU A 38 12.19 2.37 8.88
CA LEU A 38 12.19 1.22 7.95
C LEU A 38 13.61 0.80 7.55
N ASN A 39 14.54 1.76 7.49
CA ASN A 39 15.92 1.54 7.11
C ASN A 39 16.84 1.17 8.29
N GLU A 40 16.35 1.14 9.52
CA GLU A 40 17.12 0.67 10.66
C GLU A 40 17.70 -0.73 10.42
N SER A 41 18.98 -0.90 10.73
CA SER A 41 19.73 -2.12 10.44
C SER A 41 19.59 -3.19 11.53
N SER A 42 19.16 -2.79 12.73
CA SER A 42 19.02 -3.69 13.87
C SER A 42 17.91 -4.71 13.64
N LYS A 43 18.29 -6.00 13.62
CA LYS A 43 17.33 -7.12 13.53
C LYS A 43 16.38 -7.18 14.73
N LEU A 44 16.80 -6.67 15.90
CA LEU A 44 15.97 -6.61 17.10
C LEU A 44 14.77 -5.67 16.94
N LEU A 45 14.83 -4.73 15.99
CA LEU A 45 13.77 -3.77 15.72
C LEU A 45 12.84 -4.21 14.59
N TRP A 46 12.88 -5.48 14.17
CA TRP A 46 12.07 -5.97 13.05
C TRP A 46 10.56 -5.75 13.25
N GLU A 47 10.05 -5.99 14.46
CA GLU A 47 8.63 -5.75 14.78
C GLU A 47 8.27 -4.27 14.70
N LEU A 48 9.12 -3.38 15.23
CA LEU A 48 8.94 -1.94 15.14
C LEU A 48 8.93 -1.45 13.67
N ARG A 49 9.81 -2.02 12.84
CA ARG A 49 9.89 -1.71 11.40
C ARG A 49 8.61 -2.12 10.67
N GLN A 50 8.04 -3.28 11.01
CA GLN A 50 6.75 -3.70 10.46
C GLN A 50 5.61 -2.77 10.91
N GLU A 51 5.61 -2.32 12.17
CA GLU A 51 4.60 -1.38 12.67
C GLU A 51 4.73 -0.01 11.99
N ALA A 52 5.96 0.45 11.70
CA ALA A 52 6.19 1.65 10.91
C ALA A 52 5.67 1.50 9.47
N ALA A 53 5.86 0.33 8.85
CA ALA A 53 5.30 0.03 7.53
C ALA A 53 3.76 0.03 7.57
N ALA A 54 3.16 -0.56 8.61
CA ALA A 54 1.71 -0.53 8.79
C ALA A 54 1.20 0.90 8.98
N CYS A 55 1.88 1.72 9.79
CA CYS A 55 1.58 3.14 9.96
C CYS A 55 1.63 3.91 8.64
N LEU A 56 2.63 3.66 7.79
CA LEU A 56 2.73 4.26 6.46
C LEU A 56 1.50 3.91 5.58
N GLY A 57 1.07 2.65 5.61
CA GLY A 57 -0.11 2.21 4.86
C GLY A 57 -1.42 2.85 5.36
N LEU A 58 -1.57 2.99 6.68
CA LEU A 58 -2.71 3.68 7.30
C LEU A 58 -2.70 5.18 7.00
N LEU A 59 -1.53 5.83 7.05
CA LEU A 59 -1.36 7.22 6.67
C LEU A 59 -1.81 7.46 5.23
N CYS A 60 -1.41 6.59 4.29
CA CYS A 60 -1.85 6.64 2.89
C CYS A 60 -3.38 6.57 2.76
N THR A 61 -4.02 5.72 3.55
CA THR A 61 -5.49 5.59 3.56
C THR A 61 -6.17 6.82 4.15
N MET A 62 -5.62 7.39 5.22
CA MET A 62 -6.14 8.62 5.85
C MET A 62 -6.03 9.83 4.91
N LEU A 63 -4.96 9.89 4.13
CA LEU A 63 -4.65 10.93 3.15
C LEU A 63 -4.94 10.44 1.73
N SER A 64 -6.10 9.81 1.49
CA SER A 64 -6.41 9.17 0.21
C SER A 64 -6.34 10.08 -1.02
N TYR A 65 -6.42 11.40 -0.85
CA TYR A 65 -6.23 12.41 -1.90
C TYR A 65 -4.76 12.68 -2.24
N GLU A 66 -3.83 12.39 -1.33
CA GLU A 66 -2.38 12.37 -1.56
C GLU A 66 -1.86 10.96 -1.92
N ALA A 67 -2.75 9.97 -2.06
CA ALA A 67 -2.35 8.58 -2.22
C ALA A 67 -1.42 8.38 -3.44
N GLU A 68 -1.67 9.09 -4.55
CA GLU A 68 -0.79 9.02 -5.72
C GLU A 68 0.66 9.40 -5.37
N ARG A 69 0.84 10.50 -4.63
CA ARG A 69 2.14 11.01 -4.19
C ARG A 69 2.83 10.00 -3.28
N ILE A 70 2.09 9.44 -2.32
CA ILE A 70 2.62 8.48 -1.35
C ILE A 70 3.02 7.17 -2.04
N PHE A 71 2.19 6.63 -2.94
CA PHE A 71 2.53 5.43 -3.70
C PHE A 71 3.72 5.64 -4.65
N LYS A 72 3.80 6.79 -5.34
CA LYS A 72 4.99 7.13 -6.16
C LYS A 72 6.26 7.17 -5.30
N TRP A 73 6.18 7.81 -4.14
CA TRP A 73 7.30 7.85 -3.20
C TRP A 73 7.69 6.44 -2.74
N LEU A 74 6.71 5.62 -2.37
CA LEU A 74 6.92 4.25 -1.89
C LEU A 74 7.60 3.38 -2.97
N PHE A 75 7.10 3.40 -4.20
CA PHE A 75 7.68 2.61 -5.29
C PHE A 75 9.06 3.12 -5.73
N LEU A 76 9.30 4.43 -5.65
CA LEU A 76 10.64 5.00 -5.84
C LEU A 76 11.62 4.52 -4.77
N ARG A 77 11.20 4.49 -3.49
CA ARG A 77 12.03 3.97 -2.40
C ARG A 77 12.28 2.48 -2.52
N PHE A 78 11.28 1.70 -2.94
CA PHE A 78 11.44 0.28 -3.22
C PHE A 78 12.48 0.03 -4.31
N THR A 79 12.34 0.68 -5.46
CA THR A 79 13.20 0.46 -6.63
C THR A 79 14.64 0.95 -6.43
N SER A 80 14.83 2.01 -5.63
CA SER A 80 16.16 2.52 -5.27
C SER A 80 16.83 1.78 -4.10
N CYS A 81 16.12 0.90 -3.40
CA CYS A 81 16.66 0.19 -2.24
C CYS A 81 17.48 -1.02 -2.66
N GLY A 82 18.67 -1.20 -2.09
CA GLY A 82 19.51 -2.40 -2.29
C GLY A 82 19.28 -3.53 -1.27
N ARG A 83 18.44 -3.32 -0.26
CA ARG A 83 18.22 -4.25 0.86
C ARG A 83 16.84 -4.88 0.78
N ASP A 84 16.78 -6.18 0.52
CA ASP A 84 15.51 -6.87 0.29
C ASP A 84 14.60 -6.88 1.52
N GLU A 85 15.16 -6.89 2.73
CA GLU A 85 14.37 -6.77 3.96
C GLU A 85 13.67 -5.41 4.10
N VAL A 86 14.26 -4.35 3.55
CA VAL A 86 13.64 -3.02 3.53
C VAL A 86 12.61 -2.92 2.39
N LYS A 87 12.94 -3.48 1.21
CA LYS A 87 11.98 -3.62 0.11
C LYS A 87 10.71 -4.34 0.53
N LEU A 88 10.84 -5.40 1.33
CA LEU A 88 9.73 -6.15 1.88
C LEU A 88 8.82 -5.24 2.72
N LEU A 89 9.38 -4.37 3.55
CA LEU A 89 8.62 -3.42 4.36
C LEU A 89 7.84 -2.40 3.51
N TYR A 90 8.40 -1.90 2.39
CA TYR A 90 7.64 -1.04 1.49
C TYR A 90 6.46 -1.77 0.87
N LEU A 91 6.64 -3.05 0.46
CA LEU A 91 5.52 -3.86 -0.04
C LEU A 91 4.49 -4.17 1.06
N MET A 92 4.91 -4.34 2.31
CA MET A 92 4.00 -4.48 3.44
C MET A 92 3.20 -3.21 3.69
N ALA A 93 3.81 -2.03 3.58
CA ALA A 93 3.11 -0.75 3.67
C ALA A 93 2.08 -0.57 2.54
N ALA A 94 2.46 -0.92 1.31
CA ALA A 94 1.55 -0.91 0.16
C ALA A 94 0.36 -1.87 0.37
N GLN A 95 0.64 -3.11 0.80
CA GLN A 95 -0.39 -4.09 1.14
C GLN A 95 -1.36 -3.54 2.19
N ARG A 96 -0.83 -2.95 3.27
CA ARG A 96 -1.65 -2.41 4.35
C ARG A 96 -2.55 -1.27 3.87
N ALA A 97 -2.04 -0.39 3.00
CA ALA A 97 -2.85 0.65 2.38
C ALA A 97 -3.97 0.07 1.51
N LEU A 98 -3.66 -0.94 0.70
CA LEU A 98 -4.62 -1.59 -0.21
C LEU A 98 -5.72 -2.35 0.54
N GLU A 99 -5.37 -3.02 1.65
CA GLU A 99 -6.33 -3.66 2.55
C GLU A 99 -7.31 -2.63 3.14
N ALA A 100 -6.77 -1.55 3.71
CA ALA A 100 -7.59 -0.52 4.36
C ALA A 100 -8.44 0.30 3.37
N ALA A 101 -7.99 0.47 2.12
CA ALA A 101 -8.75 1.15 1.08
C ALA A 101 -9.80 0.26 0.40
N GLY A 102 -9.60 -1.06 0.42
CA GLY A 102 -10.42 -2.04 -0.29
C GLY A 102 -11.91 -1.99 0.08
N GLU A 103 -12.24 -1.67 1.33
CA GLU A 103 -13.62 -1.55 1.81
C GLU A 103 -14.34 -0.31 1.27
N ARG A 104 -13.61 0.77 0.97
CA ARG A 104 -14.17 2.09 0.63
C ARG A 104 -13.90 2.55 -0.80
N LYS A 105 -13.18 1.73 -1.58
CA LYS A 105 -12.67 2.05 -2.93
C LYS A 105 -11.94 3.40 -2.99
N ALA A 106 -11.26 3.78 -1.91
CA ALA A 106 -10.69 5.11 -1.69
C ALA A 106 -9.59 5.48 -2.71
N PHE A 107 -9.00 4.48 -3.37
CA PHE A 107 -7.87 4.65 -4.30
C PHE A 107 -8.25 4.41 -5.76
N SER A 108 -9.55 4.43 -6.11
CA SER A 108 -10.02 4.13 -7.48
C SER A 108 -9.26 4.90 -8.57
N HIS A 109 -8.95 6.16 -8.32
CA HIS A 109 -8.26 7.05 -9.28
C HIS A 109 -6.79 6.71 -9.55
N ILE A 110 -6.11 6.03 -8.62
CA ILE A 110 -4.68 5.68 -8.75
C ILE A 110 -4.43 4.20 -9.02
N MET A 111 -5.48 3.37 -9.00
CA MET A 111 -5.27 1.93 -8.93
C MET A 111 -4.56 1.36 -10.16
N GLN A 112 -4.75 1.99 -11.34
CA GLN A 112 -3.98 1.66 -12.54
C GLN A 112 -2.47 1.88 -12.33
N LEU A 113 -2.07 3.03 -11.78
CA LEU A 113 -0.68 3.32 -11.44
C LEU A 113 -0.12 2.26 -10.47
N VAL A 114 -0.86 1.96 -9.41
CA VAL A 114 -0.44 0.98 -8.41
C VAL A 114 -0.23 -0.39 -9.06
N MET A 115 -1.19 -0.83 -9.88
CA MET A 115 -1.12 -2.14 -10.53
C MET A 115 0.04 -2.25 -11.52
N SER A 116 0.28 -1.24 -12.35
CA SER A 116 1.41 -1.27 -13.29
C SER A 116 2.76 -1.28 -12.58
N ASN A 117 2.90 -0.57 -11.46
CA ASN A 117 4.11 -0.65 -10.63
C ASN A 117 4.27 -2.04 -10.00
N LEU A 118 3.19 -2.62 -9.46
CA LEU A 118 3.23 -3.97 -8.87
C LEU A 118 3.57 -5.04 -9.91
N GLN A 119 3.07 -4.92 -11.15
CA GLN A 119 3.45 -5.79 -12.24
C GLN A 119 4.96 -5.68 -12.54
N SER A 120 5.47 -4.46 -12.71
CA SER A 120 6.90 -4.24 -12.95
C SER A 120 7.75 -4.79 -11.79
N ILE A 121 7.32 -4.62 -10.54
CA ILE A 121 7.99 -5.22 -9.38
C ILE A 121 7.97 -6.75 -9.48
N LEU A 122 6.83 -7.35 -9.76
CA LEU A 122 6.69 -8.81 -9.89
C LEU A 122 7.64 -9.39 -10.96
N GLU A 123 7.86 -8.66 -12.05
CA GLU A 123 8.76 -9.05 -13.14
C GLU A 123 10.26 -8.95 -12.77
N ASN A 124 10.62 -8.19 -11.72
CA ASN A 124 12.01 -7.85 -11.37
C ASN A 124 12.43 -8.28 -9.94
N VAL A 125 11.58 -8.97 -9.17
CA VAL A 125 11.94 -9.43 -7.81
C VAL A 125 12.71 -10.75 -7.85
N ASP A 126 13.79 -10.80 -7.07
CA ASP A 126 14.73 -11.94 -7.09
C ASP A 126 14.59 -12.88 -5.88
N THR A 127 13.77 -12.53 -4.89
CA THR A 127 13.59 -13.33 -3.67
C THR A 127 12.17 -13.86 -3.49
N PRO A 128 11.99 -15.07 -2.92
CA PRO A 128 10.68 -15.63 -2.65
C PRO A 128 9.79 -14.75 -1.76
N GLU A 129 10.38 -14.07 -0.77
CA GLU A 129 9.67 -13.21 0.17
C GLU A 129 9.07 -11.98 -0.54
N LEU A 130 9.87 -11.33 -1.41
CA LEU A 130 9.42 -10.19 -2.20
C LEU A 130 8.37 -10.60 -3.24
N LEU A 131 8.55 -11.75 -3.88
CA LEU A 131 7.57 -12.33 -4.80
C LEU A 131 6.24 -12.57 -4.08
N CYS A 132 6.28 -13.27 -2.95
CA CYS A 132 5.10 -13.59 -2.15
C CYS A 132 4.36 -12.31 -1.73
N GLN A 133 5.09 -11.31 -1.24
CA GLN A 133 4.47 -10.06 -0.80
C GLN A 133 3.91 -9.24 -1.98
N SER A 134 4.58 -9.22 -3.13
CA SER A 134 4.09 -8.56 -4.35
C SER A 134 2.78 -9.20 -4.85
N VAL A 135 2.72 -10.53 -4.83
CA VAL A 135 1.49 -11.28 -5.18
C VAL A 135 0.35 -10.94 -4.22
N LYS A 136 0.59 -10.79 -2.91
CA LYS A 136 -0.45 -10.36 -1.97
C LYS A 136 -1.04 -9.00 -2.34
N CYS A 137 -0.19 -8.02 -2.69
CA CYS A 137 -0.63 -6.71 -3.17
C CYS A 137 -1.51 -6.84 -4.42
N ILE A 138 -1.05 -7.60 -5.41
CA ILE A 138 -1.78 -7.82 -6.67
C ILE A 138 -3.13 -8.50 -6.42
N LEU A 139 -3.18 -9.51 -5.55
CA LEU A 139 -4.41 -10.18 -5.16
C LEU A 139 -5.39 -9.23 -4.46
N GLN A 140 -4.88 -8.32 -3.64
CA GLN A 140 -5.72 -7.32 -3.00
C GLN A 140 -6.32 -6.35 -4.03
N VAL A 141 -5.52 -5.89 -5.00
CA VAL A 141 -6.01 -5.06 -6.12
C VAL A 141 -7.04 -5.83 -6.95
N SER A 142 -6.80 -7.10 -7.26
CA SER A 142 -7.69 -7.90 -8.10
C SER A 142 -9.06 -8.13 -7.46
N ARG A 143 -9.10 -8.30 -6.14
CA ARG A 143 -10.34 -8.44 -5.36
C ARG A 143 -11.15 -7.15 -5.32
N CYS A 144 -10.50 -6.01 -5.05
CA CYS A 144 -11.20 -4.74 -4.86
C CYS A 144 -11.48 -3.98 -6.18
N TYR A 145 -10.64 -4.21 -7.20
CA TYR A 145 -10.65 -3.48 -8.48
C TYR A 145 -10.40 -4.44 -9.67
N PRO A 146 -11.31 -5.40 -9.93
CA PRO A 146 -11.10 -6.45 -10.95
C PRO A 146 -10.89 -5.91 -12.38
N HIS A 147 -11.48 -4.75 -12.71
CA HIS A 147 -11.30 -4.08 -14.00
C HIS A 147 -9.85 -3.58 -14.22
N VAL A 148 -9.16 -3.22 -13.14
CA VAL A 148 -7.75 -2.82 -13.19
C VAL A 148 -6.86 -4.03 -13.45
N PHE A 149 -7.14 -5.13 -12.74
CA PHE A 149 -6.38 -6.37 -12.90
C PHE A 149 -6.44 -6.90 -14.33
N SER A 150 -7.64 -7.01 -14.92
CA SER A 150 -7.84 -7.52 -16.29
C SER A 150 -7.17 -6.68 -17.38
N THR A 151 -6.94 -5.39 -17.13
CA THR A 151 -6.24 -4.50 -18.07
C THR A 151 -4.74 -4.79 -18.10
N ASN A 152 -4.14 -5.08 -16.93
CA ASN A 152 -2.69 -5.28 -16.77
C ASN A 152 -2.29 -6.76 -16.97
N PHE A 153 -3.15 -7.71 -16.61
CA PHE A 153 -2.95 -9.15 -16.76
C PHE A 153 -3.96 -9.71 -17.75
N ARG A 154 -3.76 -9.45 -19.05
CA ARG A 154 -4.60 -10.03 -20.10
C ARG A 154 -4.30 -11.52 -20.24
N VAL A 155 -5.37 -12.32 -20.39
CA VAL A 155 -5.29 -13.73 -20.76
C VAL A 155 -4.74 -13.82 -22.19
N SER A 156 -3.45 -14.05 -22.34
CA SER A 156 -2.87 -14.50 -23.60
C SER A 156 -3.24 -15.98 -23.76
N VAL A 157 -4.23 -16.28 -24.59
CA VAL A 157 -4.61 -17.67 -24.95
C VAL A 157 -3.54 -18.35 -25.85
N SER A 158 -2.35 -17.77 -25.94
CA SER A 158 -1.25 -18.31 -26.73
C SER A 158 0.07 -18.13 -25.99
N SER A 159 0.64 -19.28 -25.60
CA SER A 159 2.06 -19.51 -25.31
C SER A 159 2.58 -19.12 -23.90
N GLY A 160 2.57 -20.09 -22.97
CA GLY A 160 3.41 -20.10 -21.77
C GLY A 160 2.69 -19.81 -20.44
N PRO A 161 3.20 -20.31 -19.29
CA PRO A 161 2.47 -20.29 -18.03
C PRO A 161 2.50 -18.90 -17.41
N VAL A 162 1.60 -18.02 -17.85
CA VAL A 162 1.36 -16.73 -17.19
C VAL A 162 0.34 -16.96 -16.08
N LEU A 163 0.86 -17.15 -14.87
CA LEU A 163 0.18 -17.08 -13.56
C LEU A 163 -1.36 -17.24 -13.63
N CYS A 164 -1.81 -18.49 -13.54
CA CYS A 164 -3.20 -18.83 -13.33
C CYS A 164 -3.62 -18.44 -11.90
N VAL A 165 -3.83 -17.15 -11.64
CA VAL A 165 -4.37 -16.64 -10.37
C VAL A 165 -5.82 -17.12 -10.15
N ARG A 166 -6.43 -17.76 -11.15
CA ARG A 166 -7.78 -18.33 -11.10
C ARG A 166 -7.90 -19.63 -10.30
N GLN A 167 -6.82 -20.21 -9.78
CA GLN A 167 -6.88 -21.48 -9.01
C GLN A 167 -6.94 -21.32 -7.47
N PHE A 168 -6.90 -20.10 -6.92
CA PHE A 168 -7.04 -19.89 -5.46
C PHE A 168 -8.49 -19.59 -5.00
N TYR A 169 -9.48 -19.82 -5.86
CA TYR A 169 -10.90 -19.72 -5.53
C TYR A 169 -11.59 -21.05 -5.87
N ASN A 170 -11.37 -22.06 -5.03
CA ASN A 170 -12.32 -23.12 -4.66
C ASN A 170 -11.83 -23.81 -3.39
#